data_AF-A0A938S100-F1
#
_entry.id   AF-A0A938S100-F1
#
_cell.length_a   1.000
_cell.length_b   1.000
_cell.length_c   1.000
_cell.angle_alpha   90.00
_cell.angle_beta   90.00
_cell.angle_gamma   90.00
#
_symmetry.space_group_name_H-M   'P 1'
#
loop_
_entity.id
_entity.type
_entity.pdbx_description
1 polymer ?
#
loop_
_entity_poly.entity_id
_entity_poly.type
_entity_poly.pdbx_seq_one_letter_code
_entity_poly.pdbx_strand_id
1 'polypeptide(L)' 'MTTKEIALRTIEQLPENASWEDIQERINFIVGVRKGLRELDDGQGIPHDKVKEEFAEWSSN' A
#
# COMPACT_ATOMS: atom_id res chain seq x y z
N MET A 1 -1.42 0.33 -19.00
CA MET A 1 -1.43 -1.08 -18.52
C MET A 1 -2.71 -1.34 -17.77
N THR A 2 -3.29 -2.52 -17.92
CA THR A 2 -4.48 -2.95 -17.19
C THR A 2 -4.14 -3.36 -15.76
N THR A 3 -5.13 -3.41 -14.87
CA THR A 3 -4.94 -3.94 -13.50
C THR A 3 -4.37 -5.37 -13.52
N LYS A 4 -4.82 -6.20 -14.48
CA LYS A 4 -4.35 -7.56 -14.65
C LYS A 4 -2.87 -7.63 -15.01
N GLU A 5 -2.42 -6.82 -15.97
CA GLU A 5 -1.01 -6.77 -16.37
C GLU A 5 -0.11 -6.38 -15.20
N ILE A 6 -0.54 -5.42 -14.37
CA ILE A 6 0.28 -4.98 -13.25
C ILE A 6 0.31 -6.05 -12.15
N ALA A 7 -0.80 -6.75 -11.90
CA ALA A 7 -0.83 -7.85 -10.94
C ALA A 7 0.14 -8.97 -11.37
N LEU A 8 0.11 -9.38 -12.63
CA LEU A 8 1.03 -10.39 -13.16
C LEU A 8 2.50 -9.98 -13.02
N ARG A 9 2.86 -8.77 -13.47
CA ARG A 9 4.25 -8.26 -13.34
C ARG A 9 4.70 -8.14 -11.89
N THR A 10 3.78 -7.84 -10.98
CA THR A 10 4.07 -7.75 -9.55
C THR A 10 4.39 -9.13 -8.97
N ILE A 11 3.67 -10.17 -9.41
CA ILE A 11 3.90 -11.56 -9.00
C ILE A 11 5.19 -12.11 -9.63
N GLU A 12 5.46 -11.80 -10.90
CA GLU A 12 6.70 -12.18 -11.61
C GLU A 12 7.98 -11.63 -10.96
N GLN A 13 7.89 -10.60 -10.11
CA GLN A 13 9.03 -10.03 -9.38
C GLN A 13 9.29 -10.72 -8.04
N LEU A 14 8.40 -11.60 -7.57
CA LEU A 14 8.60 -12.33 -6.34
C LEU A 14 9.65 -13.44 -6.52
N PRO A 15 10.34 -13.86 -5.45
CA PRO A 15 11.20 -15.03 -5.50
C PRO A 15 10.46 -16.27 -6.00
N GLU A 16 11.16 -17.17 -6.70
CA GLU A 16 10.60 -18.45 -7.19
C GLU A 16 10.01 -19.33 -6.08
N ASN A 17 10.50 -19.17 -4.85
CA ASN A 17 10.02 -19.89 -3.67
C ASN A 17 8.96 -19.11 -2.87
N ALA A 18 8.37 -18.06 -3.44
CA ALA A 18 7.31 -17.29 -2.80
C ALA A 18 6.10 -18.18 -2.48
N SER A 19 5.61 -18.04 -1.26
CA SER A 19 4.40 -18.69 -0.76
C SER A 19 3.13 -17.97 -1.24
N TRP A 20 1.98 -18.58 -1.00
CA TRP A 20 0.69 -17.92 -1.25
C TRP A 20 0.51 -16.68 -0.37
N GLU A 21 1.03 -16.74 0.85
CA GLU A 21 1.05 -15.63 1.81
C GLU A 21 1.87 -14.46 1.28
N ASP A 22 3.05 -14.70 0.70
CA ASP A 22 3.90 -13.66 0.10
C ASP A 22 3.19 -12.98 -1.09
N ILE A 23 2.54 -13.78 -1.94
CA ILE A 23 1.75 -13.27 -3.07
C ILE A 23 0.60 -12.39 -2.57
N GLN A 24 -0.13 -12.86 -1.55
CA GLN A 24 -1.24 -12.12 -0.96
C GLN A 24 -0.78 -10.80 -0.35
N GLU A 25 0.30 -10.82 0.45
CA GLU A 25 0.86 -9.62 1.07
C GLU A 25 1.28 -8.60 0.01
N ARG A 26 1.99 -9.05 -1.02
CA ARG A 26 2.42 -8.19 -2.13
C ARG A 26 1.25 -7.53 -2.84
N ILE A 27 0.19 -8.27 -3.12
CA ILE A 27 -1.03 -7.72 -3.75
C ILE A 27 -1.71 -6.71 -2.82
N ASN A 28 -1.87 -7.03 -1.55
CA ASN A 28 -2.48 -6.14 -0.56
C ASN A 28 -1.71 -4.83 -0.42
N PHE A 29 -0.37 -4.90 -0.42
CA PHE A 29 0.49 -3.72 -0.41
C PHE A 29 0.22 -2.81 -1.61
N ILE A 30 0.19 -3.36 -2.83
CA ILE A 30 -0.08 -2.57 -4.05
C ILE A 30 -1.49 -1.96 -4.02
N VAL A 31 -2.49 -2.68 -3.52
CA VAL A 31 -3.86 -2.16 -3.36
C VAL A 31 -3.86 -0.98 -2.38
N GLY A 32 -3.19 -1.09 -1.24
CA GLY A 32 -3.07 -0.03 -0.24
C GLY A 32 -2.39 1.23 -0.80
N VAL A 33 -1.23 1.07 -1.46
CA VAL A 33 -0.50 2.18 -2.09
C VAL A 33 -1.37 2.91 -3.12
N ARG A 34 -2.03 2.16 -4.01
CA ARG A 34 -2.91 2.77 -5.02
C ARG A 34 -4.10 3.47 -4.43
N LYS A 35 -4.65 2.95 -3.33
CA LYS A 35 -5.73 3.61 -2.60
C LYS A 35 -5.24 4.94 -2.04
N GLY A 36 -4.12 4.96 -1.30
CA GLY A 36 -3.56 6.18 -0.75
C GLY A 36 -3.23 7.22 -1.82
N LEU A 37 -2.68 6.81 -2.97
CA LEU A 37 -2.42 7.74 -4.09
C LEU A 37 -3.71 8.38 -4.63
N ARG A 38 -4.79 7.60 -4.79
CA ARG A 38 -6.09 8.17 -5.20
C ARG A 38 -6.66 9.13 -4.16
N GLU A 39 -6.57 8.77 -2.88
CA GLU A 39 -7.02 9.64 -1.79
C GLU A 39 -6.24 10.97 -1.77
N LEU A 40 -4.94 10.93 -2.10
CA LEU A 40 -4.14 12.15 -2.27
C LEU A 40 -4.58 12.98 -3.48
N ASP A 41 -4.82 12.36 -4.63
CA ASP A 41 -5.32 13.03 -5.83
C ASP A 41 -6.70 13.68 -5.59
N ASP A 42 -7.53 13.04 -4.76
CA ASP A 42 -8.85 13.51 -4.34
C ASP A 42 -8.78 14.58 -3.22
N GLY A 43 -7.58 14.98 -2.79
CA GLY A 43 -7.37 16.03 -1.78
C GLY A 43 -7.64 15.58 -0.34
N GLN A 44 -7.67 14.27 -0.07
CA GLN A 44 -7.92 13.69 1.26
C GLN A 44 -6.65 13.55 2.11
N GLY A 45 -5.50 14.04 1.62
CA GLY A 45 -4.26 14.08 2.41
C GLY A 45 -4.39 14.96 3.65
N ILE A 46 -3.60 14.66 4.68
CA ILE A 46 -3.51 15.47 5.90
C ILE A 46 -2.16 16.20 5.98
N PRO A 47 -2.11 17.40 6.59
CA PRO A 47 -0.84 18.09 6.84
C PRO A 47 0.10 17.25 7.71
N HIS A 48 1.41 17.43 7.49
CA HIS A 48 2.43 16.68 8.22
C HIS A 48 2.33 16.82 9.75
N ASP A 49 1.96 17.99 10.26
CA ASP A 49 1.84 18.21 11.71
C ASP A 49 0.68 17.40 12.32
N LYS A 50 -0.42 17.22 11.59
CA LYS A 50 -1.53 16.36 12.01
C LYS A 50 -1.10 14.89 12.10
N VAL A 51 -0.25 14.42 11.18
CA VAL A 51 0.33 13.06 11.23
C VAL A 51 1.15 12.87 12.52
N LYS A 52 1.92 13.87 12.95
CA LYS A 52 2.71 13.79 14.18
C LYS A 52 1.85 13.67 15.43
N GLU A 53 0.74 14.43 15.48
CA GLU A 53 -0.23 14.38 16.58
C GLU A 53 -0.85 12.98 16.69
N GLU A 54 -1.38 12.45 15.59
CA GLU A 54 -1.99 11.11 15.54
C GLU A 54 -0.98 10.00 15.93
N PHE A 55 0.28 10.13 15.49
CA PHE A 55 1.32 9.14 15.80
C PHE A 55 1.74 9.16 17.28
N ALA A 56 1.77 10.35 17.90
CA ALA A 56 2.06 10.49 19.31
C ALA A 56 0.97 9.84 20.19
N GLU A 57 -0.30 10.00 19.81
CA GLU A 57 -1.42 9.33 20.48
C GLU A 57 -1.33 7.81 20.36
N TRP A 58 -1.01 7.29 19.17
CA TRP A 58 -0.88 5.84 18.96
C TRP A 58 0.25 5.22 19.80
N SER A 59 1.37 5.92 19.92
CA SER A 59 2.54 5.45 20.68
C SER A 59 2.35 5.53 22.20
N SER A 60 1.27 6.15 22.67
CA SER A 60 0.94 6.29 24.09
C SER A 60 -0.06 5.25 24.63
N ASN A 61 -0.61 4.41 23.75
CA ASN A 61 -1.44 3.24 24.07
C ASN A 61 -0.65 1.93 24.00
#